data_AF-A0A811NZI5-F1
#
_entry.id   AF-A0A811NZI5-F1
#
_cell.length_a   1.000
_cell.length_b   1.000
_cell.length_c   1.000
_cell.angle_alpha   90.00
_cell.angle_beta   90.00
_cell.angle_gamma   90.00
#
_symmetry.space_group_name_H-M   'P 1'
#
loop_
_entity.id
_entity.type
_entity.pdbx_description
1 polymer ?
#
loop_
_entity_poly.entity_id
_entity_poly.type
_entity_poly.pdbx_seq_one_letter_code
_entity_poly.pdbx_strand_id
1 'polypeptide(L)'
;MGSVVVLYTWMVRGHLHPMAQLADRLAGHGVPITMAIADVPSSSNSHETVARLSATYPSVSFHLLQPATARSGDEADPDADPFITLIANLRATNPALLAFVRSLPSVKALVLDFFCGCALDAAAELGLPAYLFFTSGASPLAAYVHIPVMRSDVSFGDMGRSLLHFPGVHPVPASDVPEVLLGPHNEQYKATISLFEQLPRAKGILANTFEWLEPRAVRAIEEGSPRPGEPVPRLFCVGPFVGEETGSTSA
;
A
#
# COMPACT_ATOMS: atom_id res chain seq x y z
N MET A 1 -11.28 15.12 -23.29
CA MET A 1 -10.47 14.89 -22.07
C MET A 1 -10.60 13.43 -21.70
N GLY A 2 -9.48 12.70 -21.59
CA GLY A 2 -9.51 11.29 -21.21
C GLY A 2 -9.84 11.13 -19.73
N SER A 3 -10.53 10.06 -19.36
CA SER A 3 -10.81 9.74 -17.96
C SER A 3 -9.51 9.40 -17.21
N VAL A 4 -9.36 9.94 -16.00
CA VAL A 4 -8.13 9.89 -15.20
C VAL A 4 -8.04 8.62 -14.33
N VAL A 5 -6.83 8.17 -14.04
CA VAL A 5 -6.56 7.18 -12.98
C VAL A 5 -6.01 7.92 -11.77
N VAL A 6 -6.60 7.68 -10.60
CA VAL A 6 -6.15 8.31 -9.34
C VAL A 6 -5.29 7.33 -8.56
N LEU A 7 -4.05 7.72 -8.30
CA LEU A 7 -3.14 7.01 -7.40
C LEU A 7 -3.25 7.64 -6.02
N TYR A 8 -3.39 6.84 -4.97
CA TYR A 8 -3.61 7.34 -3.61
C TYR A 8 -2.58 6.74 -2.64
N THR A 9 -1.77 7.61 -2.04
CA THR A 9 -0.68 7.25 -1.12
C THR A 9 -0.56 8.27 0.01
N TRP A 10 0.52 8.23 0.77
CA TRP A 10 0.75 9.00 1.98
C TRP A 10 2.23 9.43 2.11
N MET A 11 2.51 10.30 3.08
CA MET A 11 3.76 11.08 3.22
C MET A 11 5.00 10.29 3.69
N VAL A 12 5.15 9.01 3.32
CA VAL A 12 6.32 8.20 3.68
C VAL A 12 7.15 7.88 2.45
N ARG A 13 8.46 8.15 2.51
CA ARG A 13 9.36 8.03 1.34
C ARG A 13 9.26 6.68 0.62
N GLY A 14 9.19 5.57 1.36
CA GLY A 14 9.11 4.21 0.81
C GLY A 14 7.76 3.89 0.12
N HIS A 15 6.74 4.72 0.32
CA HIS A 15 5.44 4.62 -0.34
C HIS A 15 5.31 5.65 -1.46
N LEU A 16 5.70 6.89 -1.15
CA LEU A 16 5.55 8.04 -2.01
C LEU A 16 6.39 7.96 -3.30
N HIS A 17 7.67 7.58 -3.21
CA HIS A 17 8.54 7.57 -4.40
C HIS A 17 8.16 6.46 -5.39
N PRO A 18 7.99 5.19 -4.97
CA PRO A 18 7.55 4.16 -5.89
C PRO A 18 6.19 4.48 -6.53
N MET A 19 5.26 5.09 -5.77
CA MET A 19 3.97 5.50 -6.31
C MET A 19 4.12 6.61 -7.37
N ALA A 20 4.99 7.61 -7.13
CA ALA A 20 5.26 8.67 -8.10
C ALA A 20 5.94 8.13 -9.38
N GLN A 21 6.86 7.17 -9.25
CA GLN A 21 7.48 6.51 -10.40
C GLN A 21 6.49 5.67 -11.21
N LEU A 22 5.60 4.93 -10.53
CA LEU A 22 4.48 4.25 -11.18
C LEU A 22 3.56 5.25 -11.91
N ALA A 23 3.23 6.36 -11.25
CA ALA A 23 2.41 7.42 -11.83
C ALA A 23 3.00 7.97 -13.13
N ASP A 24 4.29 8.32 -13.11
CA ASP A 24 4.99 8.88 -14.27
C ASP A 24 5.09 7.87 -15.43
N ARG A 25 5.38 6.60 -15.13
CA ARG A 25 5.38 5.53 -16.15
C ARG A 25 4.03 5.37 -16.81
N LEU A 26 2.94 5.35 -16.05
CA LEU A 26 1.59 5.27 -16.60
C LEU A 26 1.23 6.52 -17.43
N ALA A 27 1.65 7.70 -16.97
CA ALA A 27 1.49 8.94 -17.72
C ALA A 27 2.23 8.92 -19.06
N GLY A 28 3.45 8.36 -19.09
CA GLY A 28 4.23 8.15 -20.31
C GLY A 28 3.54 7.25 -21.35
N HIS A 29 2.59 6.41 -20.93
CA HIS A 29 1.74 5.61 -21.83
C HIS A 29 0.46 6.34 -22.28
N GLY A 30 0.34 7.65 -22.02
CA GLY A 30 -0.80 8.47 -22.43
C GLY A 30 -2.02 8.34 -21.52
N VAL A 31 -1.86 7.77 -20.32
CA VAL A 31 -2.93 7.71 -19.31
C VAL A 31 -2.90 9.02 -18.51
N PRO A 32 -3.99 9.79 -18.41
CA PRO A 32 -4.05 10.92 -17.48
C PRO A 32 -3.94 10.39 -16.04
N ILE A 33 -2.94 10.84 -15.29
CA ILE A 33 -2.70 10.42 -13.91
C ILE A 33 -2.84 11.60 -12.95
N THR A 34 -3.46 11.32 -11.82
CA THR A 34 -3.45 12.22 -10.67
C THR A 34 -3.08 11.45 -9.42
N MET A 35 -2.13 11.96 -8.65
CA MET A 35 -1.72 11.39 -7.38
C MET A 35 -2.32 12.21 -6.23
N ALA A 36 -3.22 11.58 -5.49
CA ALA A 36 -3.75 12.07 -4.24
C ALA A 36 -2.87 11.60 -3.07
N ILE A 37 -2.46 12.50 -2.20
CA ILE A 37 -1.55 12.22 -1.09
C ILE A 37 -2.26 12.56 0.22
N ALA A 38 -2.46 11.57 1.09
CA ALA A 38 -2.96 11.78 2.43
C ALA A 38 -1.92 12.56 3.26
N ASP A 39 -2.32 13.73 3.76
CA ASP A 39 -1.52 14.56 4.66
C ASP A 39 -1.69 14.09 6.12
N VAL A 40 -1.39 12.82 6.33
CA VAL A 40 -1.32 12.23 7.67
C VAL A 40 0.05 12.55 8.26
N PRO A 41 0.16 12.73 9.59
CA PRO A 41 1.32 13.37 10.19
C PRO A 41 2.60 12.56 9.94
N SER A 42 3.38 13.00 8.95
CA SER A 42 4.80 12.73 8.84
C SER A 42 5.49 13.86 8.04
N SER A 43 6.26 14.66 8.79
CA SER A 43 7.02 15.87 8.40
C SER A 43 6.20 17.16 8.23
N SER A 44 6.72 18.26 8.76
CA SER A 44 6.14 19.61 8.73
C SER A 44 6.20 20.29 7.35
N ASN A 45 6.42 19.53 6.27
CA ASN A 45 6.78 20.08 4.97
C ASN A 45 6.10 19.41 3.77
N SER A 46 4.82 19.06 3.96
CA SER A 46 3.95 18.44 2.97
C SER A 46 3.88 19.21 1.65
N HIS A 47 3.74 20.54 1.72
CA HIS A 47 3.64 21.39 0.53
C HIS A 47 4.94 21.43 -0.29
N GLU A 48 6.12 21.56 0.35
CA GLU A 48 7.40 21.53 -0.37
C GLU A 48 7.65 20.16 -1.00
N THR A 49 7.28 19.09 -0.31
CA THR A 49 7.39 17.73 -0.85
C THR A 49 6.53 17.58 -2.12
N VAL A 50 5.29 18.06 -2.10
CA VAL A 50 4.41 18.06 -3.28
C VAL A 50 4.96 18.94 -4.40
N ALA A 51 5.53 20.11 -4.08
CA ALA A 51 6.14 21.00 -5.07
C ALA A 51 7.34 20.34 -5.75
N ARG A 52 8.20 19.67 -4.98
CA ARG A 52 9.33 18.89 -5.52
C ARG A 52 8.85 17.77 -6.44
N LEU A 53 7.86 16.98 -6.01
CA LEU A 53 7.29 15.92 -6.85
C LEU A 53 6.72 16.46 -8.15
N SER A 54 6.00 17.59 -8.10
CA SER A 54 5.43 18.23 -9.29
C SER A 54 6.52 18.72 -10.26
N ALA A 55 7.66 19.19 -9.74
CA ALA A 55 8.80 19.57 -10.57
C ALA A 55 9.51 18.35 -11.19
N THR A 56 9.62 17.24 -10.45
CA THR A 56 10.25 16.01 -10.93
C THR A 56 9.38 15.26 -11.95
N TYR A 57 8.06 15.24 -11.77
CA TYR A 57 7.12 14.45 -12.57
C TYR A 57 6.06 15.35 -13.22
N PRO A 58 6.43 16.17 -14.24
CA PRO A 58 5.54 17.19 -14.81
C PRO A 58 4.31 16.60 -15.53
N SER A 59 4.31 15.31 -15.86
CA SER A 59 3.19 14.60 -16.49
C SER A 59 2.14 14.13 -15.48
N VAL A 60 2.38 14.29 -14.18
CA VAL A 60 1.52 13.84 -13.09
C VAL A 60 0.96 15.04 -12.34
N SER A 61 -0.35 15.06 -12.10
CA SER A 61 -0.97 16.06 -11.22
C SER A 61 -0.91 15.59 -9.77
N PHE A 62 -0.56 16.46 -8.83
CA PHE A 62 -0.42 16.12 -7.41
C PHE A 62 -1.44 16.90 -6.56
N HIS A 63 -2.13 16.20 -5.66
CA HIS A 63 -3.14 16.80 -4.78
C HIS A 63 -2.96 16.32 -3.34
N LEU A 64 -2.87 17.27 -2.42
CA LEU A 64 -2.76 17.01 -1.00
C LEU A 64 -4.16 16.89 -0.37
N LEU A 65 -4.41 15.84 0.40
CA LEU A 65 -5.69 15.57 1.06
C LEU A 65 -5.54 15.67 2.58
N GLN A 66 -6.27 16.61 3.17
CA GLN A 66 -6.28 16.81 4.61
C GLN A 66 -7.21 15.78 5.31
N PRO A 67 -6.85 15.28 6.50
CA PRO A 67 -7.77 14.49 7.32
C PRO A 67 -9.00 15.31 7.72
N ALA A 68 -10.17 14.65 7.81
CA ALA A 68 -11.41 15.31 8.24
C ALA A 68 -11.33 15.85 9.68
N THR A 69 -10.48 15.24 10.51
CA THR A 69 -10.13 15.70 11.86
C THR A 69 -8.62 15.78 11.95
N ALA A 70 -8.04 16.94 11.66
CA ALA A 70 -6.67 17.20 12.07
C ALA A 70 -6.67 17.20 13.60
N ARG A 71 -6.13 16.15 14.24
CA ARG A 71 -5.84 16.22 15.67
C ARG A 71 -4.93 17.42 15.84
N SER A 72 -5.36 18.40 16.63
CA SER A 72 -4.45 19.46 17.06
C SER A 72 -3.26 18.79 17.75
N GLY A 73 -2.05 19.31 17.56
CA GLY A 73 -0.84 18.72 18.17
C GLY A 73 -0.94 18.57 19.69
N ASP A 74 -1.78 19.38 20.34
CA ASP A 74 -2.06 19.37 21.78
C ASP A 74 -3.06 18.27 22.23
N GLU A 75 -3.78 17.64 21.30
CA GLU A 75 -4.72 16.55 21.59
C GLU A 75 -4.10 15.16 21.36
N ALA A 76 -2.85 15.06 20.93
CA ALA A 76 -2.19 13.76 20.73
C ALA A 76 -2.00 13.08 22.10
N ASP A 77 -2.64 11.92 22.28
CA ASP A 77 -2.43 11.08 23.45
C ASP A 77 -1.00 10.53 23.40
N PRO A 78 -0.12 10.88 24.36
CA PRO A 78 1.28 10.48 24.33
C PRO A 78 1.47 8.97 24.49
N ASP A 79 0.46 8.26 25.02
CA ASP A 79 0.46 6.82 25.21
C ASP A 79 -0.18 6.08 24.01
N ALA A 80 -0.68 6.82 23.00
CA ALA A 80 -1.29 6.22 21.83
C ALA A 80 -0.26 5.50 20.97
N ASP A 81 -0.63 4.29 20.54
CA ASP A 81 0.17 3.49 19.64
C ASP A 81 0.39 4.21 18.29
N PRO A 82 1.65 4.45 17.85
CA PRO A 82 1.92 5.19 16.62
C PRO A 82 1.38 4.51 15.36
N PHE A 83 1.42 3.17 15.31
CA PHE A 83 0.93 2.42 14.16
C PHE A 83 -0.59 2.46 14.08
N ILE A 84 -1.30 2.27 15.19
CA ILE A 84 -2.77 2.39 15.23
C ILE A 84 -3.20 3.82 14.89
N THR A 85 -2.50 4.81 15.43
CA THR A 85 -2.75 6.23 15.14
C THR A 85 -2.59 6.53 13.65
N LEU A 86 -1.54 5.99 13.03
CA LEU A 86 -1.32 6.11 11.60
C LEU A 86 -2.47 5.51 10.78
N ILE A 87 -2.87 4.26 11.06
CA ILE A 87 -3.97 3.60 10.34
C ILE A 87 -5.28 4.38 10.51
N ALA A 88 -5.55 4.90 11.71
CA ALA A 88 -6.71 5.75 11.97
C ALA A 88 -6.66 7.06 11.17
N ASN A 89 -5.49 7.72 11.12
CA ASN A 89 -5.30 8.95 10.36
C ASN A 89 -5.48 8.73 8.86
N LEU A 90 -4.94 7.65 8.30
CA LEU A 90 -5.15 7.30 6.88
C LEU A 90 -6.64 7.13 6.59
N ARG A 91 -7.34 6.36 7.42
CA ARG A 91 -8.80 6.17 7.30
C ARG A 91 -9.57 7.48 7.41
N ALA A 92 -9.13 8.41 8.27
CA ALA A 92 -9.75 9.72 8.43
C ALA A 92 -9.59 10.64 7.20
N THR A 93 -8.71 10.31 6.25
CA THR A 93 -8.57 11.04 4.98
C THR A 93 -9.47 10.50 3.86
N ASN A 94 -10.13 9.34 4.04
CA ASN A 94 -11.04 8.77 3.03
C ASN A 94 -12.19 9.70 2.63
N PRO A 95 -12.84 10.46 3.54
CA PRO A 95 -13.86 11.43 3.14
C PRO A 95 -13.32 12.50 2.18
N ALA A 96 -12.08 12.97 2.40
CA ALA A 96 -11.42 13.93 1.52
C ALA A 96 -11.08 13.31 0.16
N LEU A 97 -10.64 12.05 0.13
CA LEU A 97 -10.44 11.29 -1.12
C LEU A 97 -11.75 11.17 -1.89
N LEU A 98 -12.84 10.79 -1.23
CA LEU A 98 -14.15 10.65 -1.86
C LEU A 98 -14.64 11.97 -2.46
N ALA A 99 -14.53 13.06 -1.72
CA ALA A 99 -14.87 14.41 -2.20
C ALA A 99 -14.00 14.82 -3.39
N PHE A 100 -12.69 14.54 -3.32
CA PHE A 100 -11.75 14.83 -4.40
C PHE A 100 -12.11 14.06 -5.68
N VAL A 101 -12.30 12.74 -5.58
CA VAL A 101 -12.64 11.89 -6.74
C VAL A 101 -13.97 12.31 -7.38
N ARG A 102 -14.95 12.74 -6.58
CA ARG A 102 -16.23 13.31 -7.08
C ARG A 102 -16.09 14.65 -7.79
N SER A 103 -15.05 15.42 -7.48
CA SER A 103 -14.81 16.72 -8.13
C SER A 103 -14.13 16.58 -9.51
N LEU A 104 -13.55 15.41 -9.79
CA LEU A 104 -12.94 15.10 -11.08
C LEU A 104 -14.01 14.77 -12.14
N PRO A 105 -13.84 15.20 -13.40
CA PRO A 105 -14.88 15.05 -14.43
C PRO A 105 -15.13 13.59 -14.83
N SER A 106 -14.11 12.73 -14.79
CA SER A 106 -14.24 11.31 -15.12
C SER A 106 -13.05 10.52 -14.60
N VAL A 107 -13.30 9.48 -13.80
CA VAL A 107 -12.28 8.62 -13.20
C VAL A 107 -12.48 7.18 -13.66
N LYS A 108 -11.41 6.49 -14.06
CA LYS A 108 -11.47 5.09 -14.54
C LYS A 108 -11.20 4.06 -13.46
N ALA A 109 -10.29 4.36 -12.55
CA ALA A 109 -9.80 3.43 -11.55
C ALA A 109 -9.07 4.17 -10.43
N LEU A 110 -8.97 3.50 -9.28
CA LEU A 110 -8.10 3.89 -8.19
C LEU A 110 -6.94 2.88 -8.07
N VAL A 111 -5.74 3.39 -7.80
CA VAL A 111 -4.58 2.58 -7.39
C VAL A 111 -4.19 3.05 -6.01
N LEU A 112 -4.42 2.21 -5.01
CA LEU A 112 -4.25 2.57 -3.60
C LEU A 112 -2.95 1.96 -3.08
N ASP A 113 -2.21 2.71 -2.27
CA ASP A 113 -1.15 2.14 -1.46
C ASP A 113 -1.70 1.01 -0.56
N PHE A 114 -0.90 -0.01 -0.27
CA PHE A 114 -1.27 -1.12 0.61
C PHE A 114 -1.82 -0.66 1.97
N PHE A 115 -1.23 0.36 2.61
CA PHE A 115 -1.75 0.87 3.90
C PHE A 115 -3.02 1.72 3.74
N CYS A 116 -3.27 2.22 2.54
CA CYS A 116 -4.46 2.98 2.18
C CYS A 116 -5.65 2.09 1.75
N GLY A 117 -5.56 0.77 1.90
CA GLY A 117 -6.60 -0.15 1.42
C GLY A 117 -7.96 0.00 2.12
N CYS A 118 -8.06 0.74 3.23
CA CYS A 118 -9.35 1.20 3.76
C CYS A 118 -10.16 2.04 2.75
N ALA A 119 -9.51 2.63 1.74
CA ALA A 119 -10.17 3.35 0.64
C ALA A 119 -10.79 2.41 -0.42
N LEU A 120 -10.67 1.09 -0.30
CA LEU A 120 -11.41 0.14 -1.14
C LEU A 120 -12.93 0.32 -0.98
N ASP A 121 -13.40 0.67 0.21
CA ASP A 121 -14.83 0.95 0.45
C ASP A 121 -15.28 2.22 -0.28
N ALA A 122 -14.43 3.26 -0.30
CA ALA A 122 -14.69 4.49 -1.07
C ALA A 122 -14.73 4.22 -2.59
N ALA A 123 -13.87 3.32 -3.09
CA ALA A 123 -13.91 2.89 -4.48
C ALA A 123 -15.22 2.18 -4.82
N ALA A 124 -15.67 1.29 -3.94
CA ALA A 124 -16.92 0.56 -4.10
C ALA A 124 -18.14 1.50 -4.08
N GLU A 125 -18.17 2.48 -3.19
CA GLU A 125 -19.22 3.52 -3.14
C GLU A 125 -19.32 4.31 -4.45
N LEU A 126 -18.18 4.56 -5.10
CA LEU A 126 -18.10 5.25 -6.38
C LEU A 126 -18.32 4.34 -7.59
N GLY A 127 -18.46 3.03 -7.39
CA GLY A 127 -18.54 2.04 -8.48
C GLY A 127 -17.27 1.94 -9.32
N LEU A 128 -16.11 2.31 -8.75
CA LEU A 128 -14.82 2.33 -9.44
C LEU A 128 -14.02 1.04 -9.16
N PRO A 129 -13.32 0.49 -10.17
CA PRO A 129 -12.34 -0.55 -9.92
C PRO A 129 -11.16 0.00 -9.12
N ALA A 130 -10.78 -0.70 -8.04
CA ALA A 130 -9.60 -0.36 -7.25
C ALA A 130 -8.55 -1.47 -7.27
N TYR A 131 -7.30 -1.06 -7.39
CA TYR A 131 -6.12 -1.91 -7.31
C TYR A 131 -5.29 -1.53 -6.08
N LEU A 132 -4.55 -2.47 -5.54
CA LEU A 132 -3.56 -2.20 -4.49
C LEU A 132 -2.17 -2.18 -5.11
N PHE A 133 -1.37 -1.18 -4.80
CA PHE A 133 0.05 -1.17 -5.08
C PHE A 133 0.82 -1.55 -3.82
N PHE A 134 1.44 -2.73 -3.87
CA PHE A 134 2.34 -3.24 -2.86
C PHE A 134 3.76 -2.82 -3.24
N THR A 135 4.32 -1.88 -2.50
CA THR A 135 5.64 -1.28 -2.79
C THR A 135 6.82 -2.23 -2.51
N SER A 136 6.54 -3.49 -2.18
CA SER A 136 7.49 -4.58 -1.96
C SER A 136 7.30 -5.72 -2.97
N GLY A 137 8.04 -6.82 -2.79
CA GLY A 137 8.10 -7.95 -3.71
C GLY A 137 6.93 -8.94 -3.62
N ALA A 138 6.91 -9.91 -4.54
CA ALA A 138 5.92 -10.98 -4.58
C ALA A 138 6.08 -12.00 -3.44
N SER A 139 7.30 -12.24 -2.94
CA SER A 139 7.54 -13.21 -1.85
C SER A 139 6.86 -12.82 -0.53
N PRO A 140 7.04 -11.59 0.00
CA PRO A 140 6.28 -11.15 1.17
C PRO A 140 4.77 -11.11 0.88
N LEU A 141 4.36 -10.72 -0.34
CA LEU A 141 2.94 -10.73 -0.72
C LEU A 141 2.34 -12.13 -0.64
N ALA A 142 3.05 -13.15 -1.13
CA ALA A 142 2.64 -14.55 -1.07
C ALA A 142 2.51 -15.03 0.39
N ALA A 143 3.39 -14.61 1.29
CA ALA A 143 3.23 -14.89 2.71
C ALA A 143 2.00 -14.17 3.30
N TYR A 144 1.82 -12.88 3.00
CA TYR A 144 0.77 -12.05 3.60
C TYR A 144 -0.64 -12.48 3.22
N VAL A 145 -0.87 -13.01 2.01
CA VAL A 145 -2.19 -13.56 1.67
C VAL A 145 -2.51 -14.84 2.48
N HIS A 146 -1.48 -15.59 2.92
CA HIS A 146 -1.66 -16.82 3.69
C HIS A 146 -1.74 -16.61 5.20
N ILE A 147 -1.05 -15.60 5.75
CA ILE A 147 -1.02 -15.36 7.21
C ILE A 147 -2.43 -15.29 7.83
N PRO A 148 -3.43 -14.59 7.27
CA PRO A 148 -4.78 -14.54 7.85
C PRO A 148 -5.51 -15.89 7.92
N VAL A 149 -5.12 -16.88 7.12
CA VAL A 149 -5.73 -18.22 7.17
C VAL A 149 -4.97 -19.20 8.05
N MET A 150 -3.77 -18.84 8.48
CA MET A 150 -3.00 -19.64 9.43
C MET A 150 -3.67 -19.54 10.80
N ARG A 151 -4.48 -20.54 11.13
CA ARG A 151 -5.06 -20.67 12.47
C ARG A 151 -3.98 -21.22 13.39
N SER A 152 -3.53 -20.40 14.34
CA SER A 152 -2.64 -20.82 15.42
C SER A 152 -3.10 -20.19 16.72
N ASP A 153 -3.16 -21.01 17.78
CA ASP A 153 -3.35 -20.52 19.15
C ASP A 153 -2.05 -19.95 19.75
N VAL A 154 -0.92 -20.19 19.07
CA VAL A 154 0.42 -19.75 19.46
C VAL A 154 0.84 -18.57 18.58
N SER A 155 1.38 -17.50 19.19
CA SER A 155 1.90 -16.34 18.46
C SER A 155 3.13 -16.72 17.62
N PHE A 156 3.43 -15.96 16.57
CA PHE A 156 4.66 -16.20 15.79
C PHE A 156 5.92 -16.00 16.63
N GLY A 157 5.90 -15.12 17.63
CA GLY A 157 7.02 -14.93 18.56
C GLY A 157 7.28 -16.17 19.42
N ASP A 158 6.22 -16.81 19.94
CA ASP A 158 6.33 -18.03 20.74
C ASP A 158 6.80 -19.24 19.91
N MET A 159 6.52 -19.25 18.60
CA MET A 159 7.07 -20.25 17.68
C MET A 159 8.60 -20.11 17.49
N GLY A 160 9.17 -18.94 17.80
CA GLY A 160 10.59 -18.65 17.72
C GLY A 160 11.17 -18.92 16.33
N ARG A 161 12.14 -19.84 16.26
CA ARG A 161 12.86 -20.20 15.02
C ARG A 161 12.16 -21.26 14.17
N SER A 162 10.93 -21.66 14.52
CA SER A 162 10.17 -22.64 13.76
C SER A 162 9.92 -22.13 12.33
N LEU A 163 10.03 -23.02 11.34
CA LEU A 163 9.92 -22.63 9.94
C LEU A 163 8.46 -22.58 9.50
N LEU A 164 8.04 -21.41 9.02
CA LEU A 164 6.78 -21.18 8.34
C LEU A 164 6.94 -21.50 6.85
N HIS A 165 5.92 -22.17 6.30
CA HIS A 165 5.91 -22.59 4.91
C HIS A 165 4.78 -21.89 4.16
N PHE A 166 5.16 -21.06 3.18
CA PHE A 166 4.22 -20.39 2.28
C PHE A 166 4.45 -20.87 0.84
N PRO A 167 3.41 -21.08 0.03
CA PRO A 167 3.56 -21.41 -1.38
C PRO A 167 4.45 -20.42 -2.12
N GLY A 168 5.43 -20.93 -2.86
CA GLY A 168 6.34 -20.11 -3.67
C GLY A 168 7.45 -19.38 -2.90
N VAL A 169 7.42 -19.37 -1.56
CA VAL A 169 8.40 -18.69 -0.70
C VAL A 169 9.37 -19.72 -0.10
N HIS A 170 10.61 -19.31 0.15
CA HIS A 170 11.53 -20.12 0.97
C HIS A 170 11.02 -20.22 2.42
N PRO A 171 11.28 -21.31 3.16
CA PRO A 171 10.88 -21.41 4.56
C PRO A 171 11.40 -20.22 5.36
N VAL A 172 10.51 -19.57 6.11
CA VAL A 172 10.82 -18.35 6.88
C VAL A 172 10.73 -18.67 8.37
N PRO A 173 11.75 -18.39 9.20
CA PRO A 173 11.61 -18.50 10.65
C PRO A 173 10.45 -17.63 11.15
N ALA A 174 9.66 -18.14 12.09
CA ALA A 174 8.52 -17.39 12.64
C ALA A 174 8.97 -16.07 13.31
N SER A 175 10.19 -16.00 13.83
CA SER A 175 10.82 -14.78 14.35
C SER A 175 11.10 -13.70 13.30
N ASP A 176 11.08 -14.04 12.01
CA ASP A 176 11.48 -13.15 10.91
C ASP A 176 10.27 -12.53 10.19
N VAL A 177 9.04 -12.84 10.63
CA VAL A 177 7.83 -12.14 10.16
C VAL A 177 7.79 -10.72 10.75
N PRO A 178 6.95 -9.80 10.23
CA PRO A 178 6.82 -8.46 10.78
C PRO A 178 6.64 -8.45 12.31
N GLU A 179 7.37 -7.59 13.01
CA GLU A 179 7.42 -7.53 14.48
C GLU A 179 6.04 -7.44 15.13
N VAL A 180 5.13 -6.69 14.50
CA VAL A 180 3.72 -6.54 14.91
C VAL A 180 2.95 -7.87 14.97
N LEU A 181 3.44 -8.93 14.35
CA LEU A 181 2.88 -10.28 14.38
C LEU A 181 3.54 -11.20 15.42
N LEU A 182 4.65 -10.79 16.04
CA LEU A 182 5.38 -11.61 17.01
C LEU A 182 4.72 -11.59 18.39
N GLY A 183 4.05 -10.48 18.73
CA GLY A 183 3.41 -10.28 20.02
C GLY A 183 2.06 -11.00 20.18
N PRO A 184 1.38 -10.78 21.32
CA PRO A 184 0.01 -11.27 21.49
C PRO A 184 -0.93 -10.66 20.44
N HIS A 185 -2.12 -11.24 20.26
CA HIS A 185 -3.16 -10.76 19.34
C HIS A 185 -3.81 -9.43 19.81
N ASN A 186 -2.97 -8.41 20.02
CA ASN A 186 -3.30 -7.05 20.42
C ASN A 186 -3.88 -6.25 19.25
N GLU A 187 -4.12 -4.95 19.45
CA GLU A 187 -4.71 -4.11 18.42
C GLU A 187 -3.81 -3.93 17.19
N GLN A 188 -2.47 -3.87 17.35
CA GLN A 188 -1.54 -3.81 16.22
C GLN A 188 -1.65 -5.07 15.36
N TYR A 189 -1.63 -6.25 15.99
CA TYR A 189 -1.81 -7.52 15.31
C TYR A 189 -3.10 -7.54 14.51
N LYS A 190 -4.24 -7.19 15.12
CA LYS A 190 -5.55 -7.15 14.45
C LYS A 190 -5.57 -6.17 13.27
N ALA A 191 -4.98 -4.98 13.44
CA ALA A 191 -4.87 -4.00 12.37
C ALA A 191 -4.03 -4.51 11.20
N THR A 192 -2.91 -5.19 11.47
CA THR A 192 -2.06 -5.79 10.43
C THR A 192 -2.76 -6.94 9.72
N ILE A 193 -3.45 -7.83 10.45
CA ILE A 193 -4.26 -8.89 9.82
C ILE A 193 -5.33 -8.30 8.91
N SER A 194 -6.01 -7.23 9.35
CA SER A 194 -7.01 -6.54 8.52
C SER A 194 -6.41 -5.97 7.22
N LEU A 195 -5.17 -5.47 7.26
CA LEU A 195 -4.45 -5.04 6.04
C LEU A 195 -4.15 -6.21 5.09
N PHE A 196 -3.88 -7.41 5.60
CA PHE A 196 -3.66 -8.59 4.76
C PHE A 196 -4.98 -9.12 4.16
N GLU A 197 -6.05 -9.13 4.95
CA GLU A 197 -7.38 -9.58 4.53
C GLU A 197 -8.00 -8.69 3.44
N GLN A 198 -7.49 -7.48 3.25
CA GLN A 198 -7.95 -6.62 2.17
C GLN A 198 -7.34 -6.96 0.79
N LEU A 199 -6.23 -7.71 0.75
CA LEU A 199 -5.53 -8.04 -0.50
C LEU A 199 -6.46 -8.73 -1.53
N PRO A 200 -7.26 -9.74 -1.16
CA PRO A 200 -8.18 -10.41 -2.11
C PRO A 200 -9.39 -9.55 -2.51
N ARG A 201 -9.67 -8.45 -1.79
CA ARG A 201 -10.79 -7.55 -2.09
C ARG A 201 -10.50 -6.62 -3.27
N ALA A 202 -9.22 -6.43 -3.61
CA ALA A 202 -8.81 -5.57 -4.72
C ALA A 202 -9.10 -6.25 -6.07
N LYS A 203 -9.36 -5.46 -7.11
CA LYS A 203 -9.50 -5.97 -8.49
C LYS A 203 -8.20 -6.59 -9.02
N GLY A 204 -7.07 -6.13 -8.50
CA GLY A 204 -5.75 -6.68 -8.76
C GLY A 204 -4.71 -6.01 -7.88
N ILE A 205 -3.55 -6.63 -7.80
CA ILE A 205 -2.42 -6.18 -6.99
C ILE A 205 -1.26 -5.88 -7.93
N LEU A 206 -0.73 -4.67 -7.84
CA LEU A 206 0.52 -4.28 -8.47
C LEU A 206 1.63 -4.51 -7.44
N ALA A 207 2.69 -5.22 -7.81
CA ALA A 207 3.83 -5.45 -6.94
C ALA A 207 5.09 -4.81 -7.54
N ASN A 208 5.90 -4.17 -6.69
CA ASN A 208 7.18 -3.57 -7.07
C ASN A 208 8.26 -4.65 -7.26
N THR A 209 8.04 -5.52 -8.24
CA THR A 209 8.91 -6.64 -8.62
C THR A 209 8.80 -6.88 -10.12
N PHE A 210 9.55 -7.86 -10.63
CA PHE A 210 9.45 -8.39 -11.99
C PHE A 210 9.54 -9.91 -11.95
N GLU A 211 8.91 -10.59 -12.91
CA GLU A 211 8.65 -12.04 -12.86
C GLU A 211 9.94 -12.87 -12.72
N TRP A 212 11.03 -12.41 -13.35
CA TRP A 212 12.32 -13.12 -13.29
C TRP A 212 12.98 -13.05 -11.91
N LEU A 213 12.67 -12.04 -11.09
CA LEU A 213 13.23 -11.91 -9.73
C LEU A 213 12.62 -12.94 -8.77
N GLU A 214 11.30 -13.13 -8.86
CA GLU A 214 10.54 -13.91 -7.88
C GLU A 214 9.57 -14.92 -8.54
N PRO A 215 10.04 -15.74 -9.50
CA PRO A 215 9.15 -16.54 -10.36
C PRO A 215 8.32 -17.55 -9.58
N ARG A 216 8.86 -18.08 -8.46
CA ARG A 216 8.17 -19.04 -7.60
C ARG A 216 7.00 -18.40 -6.85
N ALA A 217 7.19 -17.19 -6.32
CA ALA A 217 6.16 -16.47 -5.57
C ALA A 217 5.07 -15.96 -6.51
N VAL A 218 5.45 -15.38 -7.66
CA VAL A 218 4.50 -14.94 -8.69
C VAL A 218 3.61 -16.09 -9.12
N ARG A 219 4.20 -17.23 -9.50
CA ARG A 219 3.45 -18.42 -9.90
C ARG A 219 2.52 -18.92 -8.79
N ALA A 220 3.00 -18.96 -7.55
CA ALA A 220 2.18 -19.44 -6.43
C ALA A 220 0.97 -18.55 -6.15
N ILE A 221 1.10 -17.23 -6.30
CA ILE A 221 -0.02 -16.29 -6.16
C ILE A 221 -1.02 -16.50 -7.29
N GLU A 222 -0.56 -16.67 -8.53
CA GLU A 222 -1.43 -16.85 -9.70
C GLU A 222 -2.16 -18.21 -9.72
N GLU A 223 -1.55 -19.25 -9.16
CA GLU A 223 -2.10 -20.62 -9.16
C GLU A 223 -3.23 -20.86 -8.15
N GLY A 224 -3.37 -20.03 -7.10
CA GLY A 224 -4.44 -20.28 -6.14
C GLY A 224 -4.57 -19.28 -4.99
N SER A 225 -5.79 -19.25 -4.44
CA SER A 225 -6.10 -18.52 -3.21
C SER A 225 -5.92 -19.45 -1.99
N PRO A 226 -5.41 -18.93 -0.86
CA PRO A 226 -5.41 -19.67 0.41
C PRO A 226 -6.80 -20.02 0.93
N ARG A 227 -7.85 -19.34 0.45
CA ARG A 227 -9.24 -19.55 0.87
C ARG A 227 -10.03 -20.25 -0.25
N PRO A 228 -10.54 -21.47 -0.02
CA PRO A 228 -11.34 -22.18 -1.02
C PRO A 228 -12.55 -21.36 -1.48
N GLY A 229 -12.70 -21.19 -2.80
CA GLY A 229 -13.81 -20.47 -3.41
C GLY A 229 -13.63 -18.95 -3.53
N GLU A 230 -12.54 -18.38 -3.00
CA GLU A 230 -12.21 -16.97 -3.23
C GLU A 230 -11.46 -16.77 -4.56
N PRO A 231 -11.76 -15.69 -5.31
CA PRO A 231 -11.05 -15.38 -6.55
C PRO A 231 -9.58 -15.08 -6.27
N VAL A 232 -8.71 -15.59 -7.12
CA VAL A 232 -7.28 -15.27 -7.09
C VAL A 232 -7.10 -13.81 -7.53
N PRO A 233 -6.49 -12.93 -6.71
CA PRO A 233 -6.22 -11.57 -7.13
C PRO A 233 -5.23 -11.58 -8.30
N ARG A 234 -5.56 -10.87 -9.38
CA ARG A 234 -4.63 -10.72 -10.50
C ARG A 234 -3.39 -9.96 -10.04
N LEU A 235 -2.21 -10.56 -10.21
CA LEU A 235 -0.93 -9.93 -9.89
C LEU A 235 -0.36 -9.24 -11.13
N PHE A 236 0.20 -8.05 -10.95
CA PHE A 236 0.93 -7.31 -11.98
C PHE A 236 2.31 -6.94 -11.43
N CYS A 237 3.36 -7.51 -12.02
CA CYS A 237 4.73 -7.14 -11.68
C CYS A 237 5.09 -5.85 -12.45
N VAL A 238 5.26 -4.74 -11.74
CA VAL A 238 5.42 -3.41 -12.35
C VAL A 238 6.75 -2.75 -12.03
N GLY A 239 7.58 -3.40 -11.22
CA GLY A 239 8.89 -2.89 -10.83
C GLY A 239 9.99 -3.11 -11.89
N PRO A 240 11.22 -2.71 -11.59
CA PRO A 240 11.65 -2.11 -10.33
C PRO A 240 11.45 -0.58 -10.32
N PHE A 241 10.83 -0.09 -9.26
CA PHE A 241 10.81 1.32 -8.87
C PHE A 241 11.80 1.51 -7.73
N VAL A 242 12.96 2.06 -8.05
CA VAL A 242 14.09 2.26 -7.15
C VAL A 242 14.37 3.75 -7.00
N GLY A 243 14.82 4.17 -5.83
CA GLY A 243 15.34 5.53 -5.65
C GLY A 243 16.59 5.74 -6.51
N GLU A 244 16.80 6.96 -6.98
CA GLU A 244 18.08 7.32 -7.57
C GLU A 244 19.16 7.28 -6.48
N GLU A 245 20.24 6.53 -6.70
CA GLU A 245 21.45 6.73 -5.92
C GLU A 245 21.93 8.16 -6.22
N THR A 246 21.90 9.04 -5.22
CA THR A 246 22.65 10.29 -5.30
C THR A 246 24.12 9.93 -5.25
N GLY A 247 24.68 9.55 -6.40
CA GLY A 247 26.10 9.37 -6.58
C GLY A 247 26.76 10.72 -6.35
N SER A 248 27.27 10.95 -5.14
CA SER A 248 28.29 11.97 -4.94
C SER A 248 29.55 11.46 -5.64
N THR A 249 29.64 11.65 -6.96
CA THR A 249 30.94 11.70 -7.62
C THR A 249 31.61 13.01 -7.20
N SER A 250 32.15 13.03 -5.99
CA SER A 250 33.24 13.93 -5.65
C SER A 250 34.47 13.41 -6.37
N ALA A 251 34.79 14.02 -7.51
CA ALA A 251 36.13 14.04 -8.04
C ALA A 251 36.96 15.09 -7.30
#